data_AF-A0A660A906-F1
#
_entry.id   AF-A0A660A906-F1
#
_cell.length_a   1.000
_cell.length_b   1.000
_cell.length_c   1.000
_cell.angle_alpha   90.00
_cell.angle_beta   90.00
_cell.angle_gamma   90.00
#
_symmetry.space_group_name_H-M   'P 1'
#
loop_
_entity.id
_entity.type
_entity.pdbx_description
1 polymer ?
#
loop_
_entity_poly.entity_id
_entity_poly.type
_entity_poly.pdbx_seq_one_letter_code
_entity_poly.pdbx_strand_id
1 'polypeptide(L)'
;DYLLTYAGRLATRGAQLLNIKDNWEDNGPLPYHGVERILAGALSQLMNQHNSQMTMKAYLKQIKGKTVFLIGLACQLGTWYPKIPQKTSKAAYQLGIFLGMAFQLSDDLIDYRLRADQSGKPRLQDVQNGICTAPLILGMVQSQTI
;
A
#
# COMPACT_ATOMS: atom_id res chain seq x y z
N ASP A 1 11.90 9.24 7.38
CA ASP A 1 10.47 9.25 7.00
C ASP A 1 9.53 9.71 8.11
N TYR A 2 9.18 10.99 8.11
CA TYR A 2 8.19 11.57 9.03
C TYR A 2 6.82 10.87 8.94
N LEU A 3 6.44 10.40 7.75
CA LEU A 3 5.18 9.68 7.49
C LEU A 3 5.09 8.37 8.26
N LEU A 4 6.19 7.62 8.34
CA LEU A 4 6.21 6.36 9.08
C LEU A 4 6.09 6.60 10.59
N THR A 5 6.82 7.59 11.12
CA THR A 5 6.72 7.98 12.54
C THR A 5 5.32 8.49 12.89
N TYR A 6 4.65 9.16 11.96
CA TYR A 6 3.28 9.63 12.14
C TYR A 6 2.27 8.46 12.07
N ALA A 7 2.42 7.56 11.10
CA ALA A 7 1.60 6.36 10.96
C ALA A 7 1.72 5.45 12.20
N GLY A 8 2.94 5.24 12.71
CA GLY A 8 3.17 4.50 13.95
C GLY A 8 2.47 5.14 15.15
N ARG A 9 2.59 6.46 15.32
CA ARG A 9 1.92 7.19 16.41
C ARG A 9 0.39 7.13 16.31
N LEU A 10 -0.17 7.27 15.11
CA LEU A 10 -1.62 7.15 14.89
C LEU A 10 -2.11 5.73 15.18
N ALA A 11 -1.36 4.71 14.77
CA ALA A 11 -1.68 3.32 15.06
C ALA A 11 -1.67 3.03 16.57
N THR A 12 -0.63 3.47 17.29
CA THR A 12 -0.55 3.35 18.76
C THR A 12 -1.69 4.10 19.45
N ARG A 13 -1.99 5.33 19.00
CA ARG A 13 -3.08 6.13 19.57
C ARG A 13 -4.45 5.49 19.31
N GLY A 14 -4.67 4.93 18.12
CA GLY A 14 -5.88 4.18 17.79
C GLY A 14 -6.05 2.95 18.69
N ALA A 15 -4.98 2.18 18.92
CA ALA A 15 -5.02 1.02 19.82
C ALA A 15 -5.35 1.40 21.27
N GLN A 16 -4.77 2.51 21.75
CA GLN A 16 -5.08 3.07 23.08
C GLN A 16 -6.54 3.52 23.20
N LEU A 17 -7.07 4.21 22.19
CA LEU A 17 -8.46 4.69 22.17
C LEU A 17 -9.47 3.54 22.14
N LEU A 18 -9.12 2.43 21.50
CA LEU A 18 -9.95 1.21 21.47
C LEU A 18 -9.85 0.37 22.76
N ASN A 19 -9.12 0.85 23.77
CA ASN A 19 -8.87 0.18 25.05
C ASN A 19 -8.42 -1.29 24.89
N ILE A 20 -7.66 -1.55 23.83
CA ILE A 20 -7.00 -2.82 23.59
C ILE A 20 -5.85 -2.85 24.59
N LYS A 21 -6.07 -3.33 25.81
CA LYS A 21 -5.08 -3.24 26.89
C LYS A 21 -4.30 -4.52 27.19
N ASP A 22 -4.77 -5.71 26.81
CA ASP A 22 -4.17 -6.93 27.42
C ASP A 22 -3.77 -8.08 26.47
N ASN A 23 -3.94 -7.98 25.15
CA ASN A 23 -3.62 -9.10 24.22
C ASN A 23 -2.56 -8.74 23.16
N TRP A 24 -1.57 -7.92 23.54
CA TRP A 24 -0.55 -7.44 22.60
C TRP A 24 0.49 -8.52 22.27
N GLU A 25 0.58 -9.56 23.09
CA GLU A 25 1.55 -10.65 22.92
C GLU A 25 1.03 -11.84 22.10
N ASP A 26 -0.30 -12.06 22.00
CA ASP A 26 -0.78 -13.34 21.45
C ASP A 26 -1.46 -13.31 20.09
N ASN A 27 -2.32 -12.34 19.72
CA ASN A 27 -3.07 -12.47 18.44
C ASN A 27 -3.63 -11.15 17.84
N GLY A 28 -3.14 -9.99 18.25
CA GLY A 28 -3.56 -8.69 17.72
C GLY A 28 -2.82 -8.29 16.42
N PRO A 29 -3.48 -7.93 15.31
CA PRO A 29 -2.86 -7.53 14.02
C PRO A 29 -1.87 -6.35 13.99
N LEU A 30 -1.51 -5.75 15.12
CA LEU A 30 -0.48 -4.70 15.19
C LEU A 30 0.73 -5.08 16.05
N PRO A 31 1.48 -6.15 15.73
CA PRO A 31 2.86 -6.24 16.18
C PRO A 31 3.71 -5.36 15.26
N TYR A 32 4.88 -4.94 15.74
CA TYR A 32 5.94 -4.22 15.02
C TYR A 32 6.13 -4.63 13.54
N HIS A 33 5.83 -5.89 13.20
CA HIS A 33 5.73 -6.44 11.84
C HIS A 33 4.88 -5.62 10.84
N GLY A 34 3.82 -4.95 11.27
CA GLY A 34 3.01 -4.12 10.36
C GLY A 34 3.79 -2.89 9.85
N VAL A 35 4.46 -2.21 10.78
CA VAL A 35 5.35 -1.08 10.47
C VAL A 35 6.56 -1.54 9.68
N GLU A 36 7.14 -2.69 10.04
CA GLU A 36 8.22 -3.34 9.31
C GLU A 36 7.84 -3.65 7.85
N ARG A 37 6.61 -4.12 7.60
CA ARG A 37 6.12 -4.39 6.23
C ARG A 37 5.96 -3.12 5.41
N ILE A 38 5.48 -2.04 6.02
CA ILE A 38 5.37 -0.73 5.35
C ILE A 38 6.77 -0.21 5.00
N LEU A 39 7.69 -0.27 5.97
CA LEU A 39 9.10 0.08 5.77
C LEU A 39 9.75 -0.74 4.66
N ALA A 40 9.57 -2.06 4.67
CA ALA A 40 10.11 -2.96 3.67
C ALA A 40 9.53 -2.67 2.28
N GLY A 41 8.24 -2.34 2.19
CA GLY A 41 7.61 -1.89 0.96
C GLY A 41 8.20 -0.56 0.46
N ALA A 42 8.42 0.40 1.37
CA ALA A 42 9.01 1.69 1.04
C ALA A 42 10.46 1.59 0.58
N LEU A 43 11.27 0.80 1.29
CA LEU A 43 12.64 0.50 0.94
C LEU A 43 12.71 -0.26 -0.39
N SER A 44 11.85 -1.26 -0.60
CA SER A 44 11.79 -1.98 -1.88
C SER A 44 11.50 -1.05 -3.06
N GLN A 45 10.66 -0.01 -2.87
CA GLN A 45 10.44 0.98 -3.93
C GLN A 45 11.68 1.80 -4.22
N LEU A 46 12.39 2.27 -3.18
CA LEU A 46 13.65 3.00 -3.36
C LEU A 46 14.70 2.15 -4.08
N MET A 47 14.83 0.88 -3.68
CA MET A 47 15.77 -0.07 -4.30
C MET A 47 15.41 -0.40 -5.76
N ASN A 48 14.13 -0.29 -6.13
CA ASN A 48 13.65 -0.54 -7.49
C ASN A 48 13.56 0.73 -8.34
N GLN A 49 13.93 1.91 -7.82
CA GLN A 49 14.02 3.12 -8.63
C GLN A 49 15.02 2.91 -9.76
N HIS A 50 14.65 3.31 -10.96
CA HIS A 50 15.40 3.11 -12.20
C HIS A 50 15.65 1.64 -12.59
N ASN A 51 14.99 0.67 -11.95
CA ASN A 51 15.09 -0.73 -12.33
C ASN A 51 14.22 -1.01 -13.57
N SER A 52 14.82 -0.96 -14.76
CA SER A 52 14.16 -1.27 -16.03
C SER A 52 13.75 -2.74 -16.18
N GLN A 53 14.21 -3.63 -15.29
CA GLN A 53 13.82 -5.04 -15.26
C GLN A 53 12.65 -5.31 -14.29
N MET A 54 11.94 -4.27 -13.87
CA MET A 54 10.80 -4.41 -12.97
C MET A 54 9.72 -5.31 -13.60
N THR A 55 9.38 -6.40 -12.89
CA THR A 55 8.33 -7.32 -13.33
C THR A 55 6.98 -6.94 -12.72
N MET A 56 5.89 -7.32 -13.38
CA MET A 56 4.53 -7.13 -12.83
C MET A 56 4.39 -7.76 -11.44
N LYS A 57 4.98 -8.94 -11.22
CA LYS A 57 4.97 -9.60 -9.92
C LYS A 57 5.68 -8.77 -8.83
N ALA A 58 6.85 -8.21 -9.14
CA ALA A 58 7.59 -7.35 -8.21
C ALA A 58 6.82 -6.05 -7.91
N TYR A 59 6.24 -5.44 -8.94
CA TYR A 59 5.36 -4.27 -8.81
C TYR A 59 4.17 -4.53 -7.89
N LEU A 60 3.40 -5.61 -8.13
CA LEU A 60 2.25 -5.95 -7.29
C LEU A 60 2.66 -6.20 -5.83
N LYS A 61 3.83 -6.81 -5.60
CA LYS A 61 4.38 -7.00 -4.24
C LYS A 61 4.72 -5.67 -3.58
N GLN A 62 5.31 -4.74 -4.32
CA GLN A 62 5.71 -3.42 -3.83
C GLN A 62 4.50 -2.58 -3.40
N ILE A 63 3.50 -2.42 -4.26
CA ILE A 63 2.29 -1.65 -3.92
C ILE A 63 1.52 -2.30 -2.77
N LYS A 64 1.53 -3.64 -2.71
CA LYS A 64 0.90 -4.40 -1.62
C LYS A 64 1.52 -4.08 -0.25
N GLY A 65 2.84 -3.88 -0.22
CA GLY A 65 3.59 -3.62 1.01
C GLY A 65 3.42 -2.21 1.58
N LYS A 66 3.10 -1.20 0.75
CA LYS A 66 2.98 0.21 1.18
C LYS A 66 1.51 0.59 1.44
N THR A 67 0.81 0.97 0.38
CA THR A 67 -0.52 1.58 0.44
C THR A 67 -1.59 0.55 0.82
N VAL A 68 -1.54 -0.61 0.19
CA VAL A 68 -2.61 -1.61 0.30
C VAL A 68 -2.66 -2.25 1.68
N PHE A 69 -1.49 -2.53 2.28
CA PHE A 69 -1.41 -3.06 3.64
C PHE A 69 -2.08 -2.12 4.66
N LEU A 70 -1.85 -0.81 4.55
CA LEU A 70 -2.46 0.19 5.43
C LEU A 70 -3.98 0.22 5.31
N ILE A 71 -4.51 0.15 4.09
CA ILE A 71 -5.96 0.11 3.84
C ILE A 71 -6.56 -1.18 4.40
N GLY A 72 -5.94 -2.34 4.13
CA GLY A 72 -6.35 -3.63 4.68
C GLY A 72 -6.39 -3.60 6.21
N LEU A 73 -5.32 -3.06 6.82
CA LEU A 73 -5.25 -2.91 8.27
C LEU A 73 -6.36 -1.99 8.79
N ALA A 74 -6.57 -0.81 8.21
CA ALA A 74 -7.62 0.12 8.63
C ALA A 74 -9.01 -0.53 8.60
N CYS A 75 -9.34 -1.29 7.55
CA CYS A 75 -10.58 -2.05 7.49
C CYS A 75 -10.67 -3.11 8.58
N GLN A 76 -9.56 -3.78 8.91
CA GLN A 76 -9.51 -4.75 10.00
C GLN A 76 -9.68 -4.10 11.38
N LEU A 77 -9.04 -2.95 11.62
CA LEU A 77 -9.14 -2.22 12.89
C LEU A 77 -10.58 -1.80 13.20
N GLY A 78 -11.35 -1.42 12.17
CA GLY A 78 -12.78 -1.12 12.32
C GLY A 78 -13.62 -2.29 12.84
N THR A 79 -13.10 -3.52 12.80
CA THR A 79 -13.76 -4.73 13.31
C THR A 79 -13.33 -5.13 14.72
N TRP A 80 -12.42 -4.40 15.35
CA TRP A 80 -11.92 -4.71 16.70
C TRP A 80 -12.88 -4.33 17.84
N TYR A 81 -14.14 -4.04 17.53
CA TYR A 81 -15.16 -3.83 18.55
C TYR A 81 -15.49 -5.16 19.27
N PRO A 82 -15.75 -5.14 20.58
CA PRO A 82 -16.16 -6.34 21.31
C PRO A 82 -17.35 -7.01 20.62
N LYS A 83 -17.30 -8.33 20.46
CA LYS A 83 -18.35 -9.21 19.87
C LYS A 83 -18.36 -9.38 18.34
N ILE A 84 -17.38 -8.88 17.59
CA ILE A 84 -17.27 -9.20 16.15
C ILE A 84 -16.52 -10.53 15.92
N PRO A 85 -17.05 -11.48 15.11
CA PRO A 85 -16.36 -12.74 14.81
C PRO A 85 -15.03 -12.53 14.06
N GLN A 86 -14.03 -13.37 14.37
CA GLN A 86 -12.72 -13.33 13.68
C GLN A 86 -12.84 -13.51 12.16
N LYS A 87 -13.82 -14.29 11.69
CA LYS A 87 -14.10 -14.47 10.25
C LYS A 87 -14.45 -13.14 9.58
N THR A 88 -15.27 -12.31 10.22
CA THR A 88 -15.66 -10.98 9.73
C THR A 88 -14.46 -10.05 9.71
N SER A 89 -13.61 -10.09 10.74
CA SER A 89 -12.38 -9.31 10.78
C SER A 89 -11.41 -9.65 9.65
N LYS A 90 -11.22 -10.95 9.36
CA LYS A 90 -10.40 -11.42 8.23
C LYS A 90 -11.01 -11.01 6.88
N ALA A 91 -12.33 -11.08 6.74
CA ALA A 91 -13.01 -10.64 5.52
C ALA A 91 -12.87 -9.12 5.30
N ALA A 92 -12.98 -8.30 6.35
CA ALA A 92 -12.77 -6.86 6.27
C ALA A 92 -11.33 -6.51 5.85
N TYR A 93 -10.34 -7.22 6.39
CA TYR A 93 -8.95 -7.08 5.95
C TYR A 93 -8.79 -7.39 4.45
N GLN A 94 -9.33 -8.52 3.97
CA GLN A 94 -9.24 -8.91 2.56
C GLN A 94 -9.93 -7.92 1.63
N LEU A 95 -11.10 -7.41 2.03
CA LEU A 95 -11.80 -6.35 1.31
C LEU A 95 -10.91 -5.11 1.16
N GLY A 96 -10.29 -4.66 2.25
CA GLY A 96 -9.37 -3.53 2.24
C GLY A 96 -8.13 -3.78 1.35
N ILE A 97 -7.61 -5.02 1.32
CA ILE A 97 -6.53 -5.38 0.39
C ILE A 97 -6.98 -5.25 -1.07
N PHE A 98 -8.15 -5.79 -1.45
CA PHE A 98 -8.64 -5.66 -2.83
C PHE A 98 -8.91 -4.22 -3.22
N LEU A 99 -9.55 -3.46 -2.33
CA LEU A 99 -9.81 -2.03 -2.53
C LEU A 99 -8.50 -1.25 -2.71
N GLY A 100 -7.51 -1.48 -1.85
CA GLY A 100 -6.22 -0.82 -1.94
C GLY A 100 -5.47 -1.15 -3.22
N MET A 101 -5.51 -2.41 -3.68
CA MET A 101 -4.91 -2.80 -4.97
C MET A 101 -5.57 -2.05 -6.13
N ALA A 102 -6.91 -2.01 -6.16
CA ALA A 102 -7.66 -1.31 -7.21
C ALA A 102 -7.39 0.21 -7.18
N PHE A 103 -7.31 0.80 -5.99
CA PHE A 103 -6.98 2.20 -5.80
C PHE A 103 -5.60 2.54 -6.38
N GLN A 104 -4.55 1.81 -6.00
CA GLN A 104 -3.19 2.10 -6.47
C GLN A 104 -3.04 1.88 -7.98
N LEU A 105 -3.62 0.81 -8.54
CA LEU A 105 -3.61 0.60 -9.99
C LEU A 105 -4.30 1.75 -10.75
N SER A 106 -5.37 2.31 -10.17
CA SER A 106 -6.09 3.44 -10.75
C SER A 106 -5.30 4.75 -10.65
N ASP A 107 -4.65 4.99 -9.50
CA ASP A 107 -3.79 6.15 -9.26
C ASP A 107 -2.61 6.17 -10.24
N ASP A 108 -1.93 5.03 -10.41
CA ASP A 108 -0.84 4.88 -11.37
C ASP A 108 -1.32 5.11 -12.82
N LEU A 109 -2.55 4.71 -13.16
CA LEU A 109 -3.13 4.95 -14.49
C LEU A 109 -3.46 6.43 -14.73
N ILE A 110 -3.85 7.15 -13.69
CA ILE A 110 -4.15 8.58 -13.77
C ILE A 110 -2.88 9.35 -14.17
N ASP A 111 -1.69 8.99 -13.68
CA ASP A 111 -0.42 9.63 -14.02
C ASP A 111 -0.14 9.67 -15.55
N TYR A 112 -0.63 8.67 -16.29
CA TYR A 112 -0.51 8.58 -17.76
C TYR A 112 -1.64 9.28 -18.52
N ARG A 113 -2.81 9.44 -17.89
CA ARG A 113 -4.00 10.03 -18.52
C ARG A 113 -4.11 11.53 -18.32
N LEU A 114 -3.47 12.07 -17.27
CA LEU A 114 -3.56 13.49 -16.95
C LEU A 114 -3.11 14.33 -18.14
N ARG A 115 -3.94 15.31 -18.51
CA ARG A 115 -3.54 16.39 -19.40
C ARG A 115 -2.87 17.49 -18.58
N ALA A 116 -1.77 18.04 -19.10
CA ALA A 116 -0.94 19.01 -18.38
C ALA A 116 -1.71 20.27 -17.97
N ASP A 117 -2.86 20.52 -18.60
CA ASP A 117 -3.78 21.64 -18.36
C ASP A 117 -4.76 21.42 -17.19
N GLN A 118 -4.93 20.20 -16.66
CA GLN A 118 -6.02 19.89 -15.71
C GLN A 118 -5.59 19.58 -14.27
N SER A 119 -4.34 19.18 -13.99
CA SER A 119 -3.95 18.70 -12.64
C SER A 119 -2.97 19.58 -11.87
N GLY A 120 -2.36 20.58 -12.52
CA GLY A 120 -1.25 21.34 -11.93
C GLY A 120 0.00 20.51 -11.59
N LYS A 121 0.02 19.21 -11.93
CA LYS A 121 1.16 18.29 -11.76
C LYS A 121 1.81 17.99 -13.11
N PRO A 122 3.14 17.78 -13.16
CA PRO A 122 3.81 17.29 -14.36
C PRO A 122 3.21 15.96 -14.82
N ARG A 123 3.02 15.80 -16.13
CA ARG A 123 2.66 14.50 -16.72
C ARG A 123 3.77 13.49 -16.49
N LEU A 124 3.41 12.22 -16.31
CA LEU A 124 4.36 11.11 -16.19
C LEU A 124 5.36 11.32 -15.06
N GLN A 125 4.89 11.86 -13.92
CA GLN A 125 5.74 12.19 -12.79
C GLN A 125 6.45 10.95 -12.26
N ASP A 126 5.78 9.80 -12.27
CA ASP A 126 6.36 8.54 -11.83
C ASP A 126 7.51 8.10 -12.75
N VAL A 127 7.32 8.23 -14.06
CA VAL A 127 8.37 7.93 -15.05
C VAL A 127 9.56 8.87 -14.88
N GLN A 128 9.31 10.16 -14.71
CA GLN A 128 10.38 11.16 -14.47
C GLN A 128 11.19 10.86 -13.20
N ASN A 129 10.53 10.30 -12.18
CA ASN A 129 11.16 9.89 -10.92
C ASN A 129 11.77 8.47 -10.98
N GLY A 130 11.78 7.83 -12.16
CA GLY A 130 12.34 6.48 -12.35
C GLY A 130 11.50 5.37 -11.73
N ILE A 131 10.23 5.61 -11.42
CA ILE A 131 9.32 4.64 -10.81
C ILE A 131 8.63 3.86 -11.93
N CYS A 132 8.92 2.56 -12.03
CA CYS A 132 8.24 1.68 -12.99
C CYS A 132 6.90 1.18 -12.43
N THR A 133 5.80 1.70 -12.96
CA THR A 133 4.42 1.33 -12.60
C THR A 133 3.79 0.40 -13.65
N ALA A 134 2.59 -0.13 -13.36
CA ALA A 134 1.92 -1.12 -14.22
C ALA A 134 1.80 -0.71 -15.70
N PRO A 135 1.41 0.53 -16.06
CA PRO A 135 1.29 0.93 -17.46
C PRO A 135 2.61 0.82 -18.24
N LEU A 136 3.73 1.26 -17.64
CA LEU A 136 5.05 1.16 -18.26
C LEU A 136 5.51 -0.29 -18.43
N ILE A 137 5.35 -1.12 -17.39
CA ILE A 137 5.73 -2.53 -17.43
C ILE A 137 4.98 -3.26 -18.56
N LEU A 138 3.68 -3.01 -18.71
CA LEU A 138 2.87 -3.60 -19.78
C LEU A 138 3.31 -3.11 -21.16
N GLY A 139 3.60 -1.81 -21.31
CA GLY A 139 4.11 -1.25 -22.56
C GLY A 139 5.45 -1.88 -22.98
N MET A 140 6.37 -2.05 -22.03
CA MET A 140 7.67 -2.68 -22.30
C MET A 140 7.56 -4.13 -22.78
N VAL A 141 6.65 -4.92 -22.17
CA VAL A 141 6.40 -6.31 -22.61
C VAL A 141 5.82 -6.36 -24.03
N GLN A 142 4.89 -5.46 -24.36
CA GLN A 142 4.30 -5.39 -25.69
C GLN A 142 5.34 -5.02 -26.76
N SER A 143 6.22 -4.05 -26.48
CA SER A 143 7.28 -3.65 -27.41
C SER A 143 8.34 -4.71 -27.66
N GLN A 144 8.51 -5.70 -26.77
CA GLN A 144 9.42 -6.84 -26.98
C GLN A 144 8.78 -7.96 -27.81
N THR A 145 7.45 -7.94 -27.96
CA THR A 145 6.68 -8.98 -28.67
C THR A 145 6.43 -8.60 -30.14
N ILE A 146 6.70 -7.34 -30.51
CA ILE A 146 6.57 -6.77 -31.87
C ILE A 146 7.96 -6.63 -32.48
#